data_AF-A0A2V8IRE8-F1
#
_entry.id   AF-A0A2V8IRE8-F1
#
_cell.length_a   1.000
_cell.length_b   1.000
_cell.length_c   1.000
_cell.angle_alpha   90.00
_cell.angle_beta   90.00
_cell.angle_gamma   90.00
#
_symmetry.space_group_name_H-M   'P 1'
#
loop_
_entity.id
_entity.type
_entity.pdbx_description
1 polymer ?
#
loop_
_entity_poly.entity_id
_entity_poly.type
_entity_poly.pdbx_seq_one_letter_code
_entity_poly.pdbx_strand_id
1 'polypeptide(L)'
;FRDPFNYQLDPLVITLLDEVGAAMHSRFAMEGKAGVTSRSGANYSTWWNGGLRTSPYFHNQIGLLTETIGNPTPVDIPFVAEKTLPQSDLPLPINPQKWHFRQSIDYSITANRAVIDYASRNKDRLLFDVYKMGLNSIERGSRNTWTTTPRRVQGAKRFEDLRDPAFRDPRGYIIPSDQSDFLTATKFANALIRNGVTVLRAATQFTAGGKTYPGGSYVIKTAQAFRPQVLDMFEPQDHPNDFAYAGAPPTPPYDIAGWTLAYQMGVKFDRILDAFDGPFQKVADEVKPPAGKVTGAPNPAGYLFSHEVNDTFLAVNRLLAMKEKEDVYWLKNSFTDNGKTYPPGTQFIPAKPGTRERLLKIAAEIGVSFDAISKKPSGDAFMLRQPRIGLWDRYGGSIPSGWTRYVLEKFEFPYTVIYDDDLRQGDLGGKFDVLIFVNDTVINPAGALRGFLQQGGTILAIGRSTEIGSRLEFPIINALAELSRSDFYVPGSILQASIDNRNPLAYGMPDRADLFFDNSPAFRINSASKDLRVVAWYDSATPLRSGWAWGQKYLDKTGAVVEVPVGKGKLFLFGPEILFRSQPHGTYKFLFNGIYYGSAEAVVLN
;
A
#
# COMPACT_ATOMS: atom_id res chain seq x y z
N PHE A 1 -24.54 -7.03 1.06
CA PHE A 1 -23.68 -5.99 0.45
C PHE A 1 -24.40 -5.43 -0.74
N ARG A 2 -24.13 -4.17 -1.08
CA ARG A 2 -24.79 -3.58 -2.24
C ARG A 2 -24.03 -3.91 -3.52
N ASP A 3 -24.76 -3.93 -4.62
CA ASP A 3 -24.17 -3.85 -5.93
C ASP A 3 -23.53 -2.49 -6.17
N PRO A 4 -22.55 -2.43 -7.07
CA PRO A 4 -21.95 -3.57 -7.80
C PRO A 4 -20.90 -4.33 -6.97
N PHE A 5 -20.92 -5.66 -7.07
CA PHE A 5 -19.90 -6.53 -6.46
C PHE A 5 -18.63 -6.66 -7.33
N ASN A 6 -17.53 -7.15 -6.76
CA ASN A 6 -16.29 -7.43 -7.49
C ASN A 6 -16.46 -8.59 -8.49
N TYR A 7 -16.31 -8.31 -9.78
CA TYR A 7 -16.59 -9.25 -10.87
C TYR A 7 -15.61 -10.42 -10.98
N GLN A 8 -14.52 -10.43 -10.21
CA GLN A 8 -13.60 -11.57 -10.14
C GLN A 8 -14.13 -12.73 -9.29
N LEU A 9 -15.09 -12.45 -8.39
CA LEU A 9 -15.66 -13.44 -7.49
C LEU A 9 -16.48 -14.49 -8.26
N ASP A 10 -16.58 -15.71 -7.71
CA ASP A 10 -17.54 -16.67 -8.23
C ASP A 10 -18.97 -16.20 -7.87
N PRO A 11 -19.92 -16.20 -8.82
CA PRO A 11 -21.29 -15.76 -8.54
C PRO A 11 -21.97 -16.50 -7.39
N LEU A 12 -21.57 -17.76 -7.11
CA LEU A 12 -22.10 -18.52 -5.97
C LEU A 12 -21.78 -17.86 -4.63
N VAL A 13 -20.67 -17.13 -4.50
CA VAL A 13 -20.37 -16.35 -3.28
C VAL A 13 -21.47 -15.33 -3.01
N ILE A 14 -21.93 -14.64 -4.06
CA ILE A 14 -22.92 -13.56 -3.96
C ILE A 14 -24.29 -14.13 -3.59
N THR A 15 -24.72 -15.20 -4.26
CA THR A 15 -26.03 -15.81 -3.99
C THR A 15 -26.08 -16.48 -2.62
N LEU A 16 -25.01 -17.16 -2.20
CA LEU A 16 -24.96 -17.77 -0.87
C LEU A 16 -24.88 -16.73 0.25
N LEU A 17 -24.19 -15.61 0.03
CA LEU A 17 -24.18 -14.48 0.96
C LEU A 17 -25.61 -13.93 1.17
N ASP A 18 -26.39 -13.82 0.09
CA ASP A 18 -27.78 -13.41 0.15
C ASP A 18 -28.66 -14.41 0.92
N GLU A 19 -28.43 -15.71 0.76
CA GLU A 19 -29.14 -16.74 1.53
C GLU A 19 -28.85 -16.65 3.03
N VAL A 20 -27.57 -16.51 3.42
CA VAL A 20 -27.18 -16.34 4.82
C VAL A 20 -27.75 -15.04 5.39
N GLY A 21 -27.68 -13.94 4.63
CA GLY A 21 -28.26 -12.65 5.00
C GLY A 21 -29.78 -12.73 5.21
N ALA A 22 -30.49 -13.45 4.34
CA ALA A 22 -31.94 -13.68 4.47
C ALA A 22 -32.28 -14.52 5.71
N ALA A 23 -31.49 -15.56 6.02
CA ALA A 23 -31.65 -16.35 7.22
C ALA A 23 -31.47 -15.50 8.50
N MET A 24 -30.48 -14.60 8.50
CA MET A 24 -30.26 -13.65 9.59
C MET A 24 -31.44 -12.68 9.74
N HIS A 25 -31.87 -12.03 8.66
CA HIS A 25 -33.00 -11.10 8.66
C HIS A 25 -34.29 -11.76 9.17
N SER A 26 -34.57 -12.97 8.69
CA SER A 26 -35.75 -13.74 9.11
C SER A 26 -35.72 -14.04 10.61
N ARG A 27 -34.55 -14.41 11.15
CA ARG A 27 -34.38 -14.70 12.58
C ARG A 27 -34.52 -13.43 13.44
N PHE A 28 -34.02 -12.28 12.98
CA PHE A 28 -34.25 -11.00 13.66
C PHE A 28 -35.74 -10.64 13.72
N ALA A 29 -36.45 -10.74 12.60
CA ALA A 29 -37.89 -10.48 12.54
C ALA A 29 -38.68 -11.45 13.44
N MET A 30 -38.34 -12.74 13.41
CA MET A 30 -38.94 -13.78 14.25
C MET A 30 -38.75 -13.48 15.75
N GLU A 31 -37.60 -12.95 16.15
CA GLU A 31 -37.31 -12.58 17.54
C GLU A 31 -37.80 -11.16 17.90
N GLY A 32 -38.53 -10.47 17.01
CA GLY A 32 -39.06 -9.12 17.26
C GLY A 32 -37.98 -8.03 17.30
N LYS A 33 -36.82 -8.26 16.69
CA LYS A 33 -35.66 -7.37 16.73
C LYS A 33 -35.69 -6.35 15.59
N ALA A 34 -36.25 -5.17 15.90
CA ALA A 34 -36.41 -4.06 14.98
C ALA A 34 -35.08 -3.36 14.62
N GLY A 35 -35.07 -2.57 13.54
CA GLY A 35 -33.96 -1.70 13.15
C GLY A 35 -32.86 -2.38 12.34
N VAL A 36 -33.05 -3.63 11.92
CA VAL A 36 -32.07 -4.37 11.12
C VAL A 36 -32.24 -4.02 9.64
N THR A 37 -31.15 -3.57 9.02
CA THR A 37 -31.10 -3.23 7.60
C THR A 37 -30.04 -4.05 6.85
N SER A 38 -30.22 -4.26 5.54
CA SER A 38 -29.20 -4.87 4.67
C SER A 38 -28.68 -3.90 3.60
N ARG A 39 -28.72 -4.26 2.31
CA ARG A 39 -28.06 -3.66 1.15
C ARG A 39 -28.14 -2.13 1.10
N SER A 40 -29.32 -1.56 1.31
CA SER A 40 -29.57 -0.09 1.33
C SER A 40 -29.24 0.60 2.65
N GLY A 41 -28.85 -0.14 3.69
CA GLY A 41 -28.57 0.37 5.03
C GLY A 41 -27.21 1.05 5.16
N ALA A 42 -26.23 0.62 4.37
CA ALA A 42 -24.87 1.16 4.36
C ALA A 42 -24.19 0.89 3.00
N ASN A 43 -23.20 1.71 2.66
CA ASN A 43 -22.61 1.72 1.33
C ASN A 43 -21.53 0.62 1.10
N TYR A 44 -21.57 -0.49 1.86
CA TYR A 44 -20.58 -1.56 1.78
C TYR A 44 -20.67 -2.37 0.47
N SER A 45 -19.53 -2.46 -0.23
CA SER A 45 -19.34 -3.31 -1.41
C SER A 45 -18.30 -4.40 -1.16
N THR A 46 -18.10 -5.30 -2.14
CA THR A 46 -17.18 -6.44 -2.05
C THR A 46 -15.82 -6.19 -2.73
N TRP A 47 -15.50 -4.94 -3.06
CA TRP A 47 -14.30 -4.58 -3.81
C TRP A 47 -13.02 -4.53 -2.98
N TRP A 48 -13.13 -4.22 -1.68
CA TRP A 48 -11.97 -4.20 -0.80
C TRP A 48 -11.69 -5.59 -0.20
N ASN A 49 -10.54 -6.18 -0.52
CA ASN A 49 -10.11 -7.52 -0.07
C ASN A 49 -9.33 -7.51 1.27
N GLY A 50 -9.03 -6.33 1.84
CA GLY A 50 -8.23 -6.23 3.07
C GLY A 50 -9.00 -6.45 4.38
N GLY A 51 -10.30 -6.77 4.33
CA GLY A 51 -11.14 -6.95 5.50
C GLY A 51 -11.44 -8.42 5.77
N LEU A 52 -11.46 -8.82 7.05
CA LEU A 52 -11.82 -10.19 7.47
C LEU A 52 -13.19 -10.66 6.93
N ARG A 53 -14.08 -9.71 6.59
CA ARG A 53 -15.38 -9.99 5.98
C ARG A 53 -15.32 -10.37 4.49
N THR A 54 -14.36 -9.83 3.74
CA THR A 54 -14.31 -9.92 2.27
C THR A 54 -13.21 -10.84 1.79
N SER A 55 -12.10 -10.98 2.53
CA SER A 55 -11.08 -11.98 2.23
C SER A 55 -11.65 -13.39 2.03
N PRO A 56 -12.64 -13.88 2.83
CA PRO A 56 -13.29 -15.16 2.58
C PRO A 56 -13.88 -15.31 1.16
N TYR A 57 -14.42 -14.23 0.57
CA TYR A 57 -15.01 -14.26 -0.76
C TYR A 57 -14.00 -14.68 -1.84
N PHE A 58 -12.75 -14.23 -1.69
CA PHE A 58 -11.65 -14.58 -2.59
C PHE A 58 -11.12 -16.01 -2.37
N HIS A 59 -11.59 -16.67 -1.31
CA HIS A 59 -11.24 -18.03 -0.91
C HIS A 59 -12.41 -19.02 -1.00
N ASN A 60 -13.42 -18.70 -1.84
CA ASN A 60 -14.62 -19.53 -2.05
C ASN A 60 -15.41 -19.75 -0.75
N GLN A 61 -15.43 -18.78 0.15
CA GLN A 61 -16.11 -18.84 1.44
C GLN A 61 -17.05 -17.65 1.62
N ILE A 62 -18.02 -17.80 2.51
CA ILE A 62 -18.95 -16.72 2.87
C ILE A 62 -18.41 -15.99 4.10
N GLY A 63 -18.00 -14.74 3.90
CA GLY A 63 -17.74 -13.79 4.99
C GLY A 63 -18.94 -12.89 5.25
N LEU A 64 -19.06 -12.40 6.49
CA LEU A 64 -20.16 -11.55 6.93
C LEU A 64 -19.62 -10.30 7.62
N LEU A 65 -20.34 -9.18 7.49
CA LEU A 65 -20.17 -8.02 8.36
C LEU A 65 -21.53 -7.67 8.95
N THR A 66 -21.55 -7.59 10.28
CA THR A 66 -22.66 -7.06 11.04
C THR A 66 -22.17 -5.88 11.84
N GLU A 67 -22.86 -4.76 11.76
CA GLU A 67 -22.65 -3.62 12.64
C GLU A 67 -23.92 -3.37 13.41
N THR A 68 -23.77 -3.00 14.67
CA THR A 68 -24.89 -2.69 15.55
C THR A 68 -24.48 -1.50 16.39
N ILE A 69 -25.37 -0.51 16.48
CA ILE A 69 -25.19 0.64 17.38
C ILE A 69 -24.92 0.14 18.80
N GLY A 70 -24.02 0.79 19.54
CA GLY A 70 -23.73 0.44 20.92
C GLY A 70 -22.73 1.40 21.55
N ASN A 71 -22.87 1.62 22.86
CA ASN A 71 -21.96 2.40 23.68
C ASN A 71 -22.02 1.86 25.12
N PRO A 72 -20.94 1.88 25.90
CA PRO A 72 -20.98 1.48 27.32
C PRO A 72 -22.05 2.22 28.13
N THR A 73 -22.32 3.48 27.78
CA THR A 73 -23.41 4.28 28.33
C THR A 73 -24.63 4.19 27.41
N PRO A 74 -25.86 4.04 27.93
CA PRO A 74 -27.06 4.02 27.10
C PRO A 74 -27.19 5.28 26.22
N VAL A 75 -27.51 5.08 24.94
CA VAL A 75 -27.69 6.14 23.93
C VAL A 75 -29.13 6.18 23.45
N ASP A 76 -29.56 7.29 22.89
CA ASP A 76 -30.92 7.39 22.31
C ASP A 76 -30.88 6.99 20.83
N ILE A 77 -31.82 6.15 20.41
CA ILE A 77 -32.17 5.99 19.00
C ILE A 77 -33.03 7.20 18.62
N PRO A 78 -32.56 8.10 17.74
CA PRO A 78 -33.33 9.27 17.37
C PRO A 78 -34.49 8.89 16.43
N PHE A 79 -35.48 9.78 16.34
CA PHE A 79 -36.46 9.73 15.27
C PHE A 79 -35.81 10.10 13.94
N VAL A 80 -35.94 9.21 12.95
CA VAL A 80 -35.49 9.42 11.57
C VAL A 80 -36.67 9.06 10.67
N ALA A 81 -37.36 10.07 10.13
CA ALA A 81 -38.63 9.90 9.41
C ALA A 81 -38.49 8.90 8.25
N GLU A 82 -37.38 8.96 7.51
CA GLU A 82 -37.08 8.12 6.35
C GLU A 82 -36.88 6.64 6.72
N LYS A 83 -36.67 6.32 8.02
CA LYS A 83 -36.47 4.97 8.53
C LYS A 83 -37.70 4.40 9.25
N THR A 84 -38.84 5.09 9.19
CA THR A 84 -40.09 4.66 9.85
C THR A 84 -40.98 3.76 8.98
N LEU A 85 -40.85 3.86 7.66
CA LEU A 85 -41.61 3.03 6.74
C LEU A 85 -40.92 1.66 6.55
N PRO A 86 -41.65 0.54 6.75
CA PRO A 86 -41.12 -0.78 6.43
C PRO A 86 -40.82 -0.93 4.93
N GLN A 87 -39.70 -1.57 4.62
CA GLN A 87 -39.30 -1.93 3.26
C GLN A 87 -38.60 -3.29 3.27
N SER A 88 -38.40 -3.94 2.12
CA SER A 88 -37.78 -5.27 2.06
C SER A 88 -36.42 -5.35 2.77
N ASP A 89 -35.63 -4.27 2.69
CA ASP A 89 -34.32 -4.18 3.34
C ASP A 89 -34.38 -3.77 4.82
N LEU A 90 -35.50 -3.22 5.30
CA LEU A 90 -35.77 -2.81 6.69
C LEU A 90 -37.22 -3.22 7.04
N PRO A 91 -37.50 -4.52 7.22
CA PRO A 91 -38.88 -5.02 7.33
C PRO A 91 -39.54 -4.68 8.67
N LEU A 92 -38.74 -4.42 9.71
CA LEU A 92 -39.22 -4.05 11.04
C LEU A 92 -38.47 -2.79 11.51
N PRO A 93 -38.95 -1.59 11.18
CA PRO A 93 -38.41 -0.32 11.66
C PRO A 93 -38.35 -0.22 13.20
N ILE A 94 -37.30 0.41 13.72
CA ILE A 94 -37.14 0.65 15.16
C ILE A 94 -37.73 2.01 15.55
N ASN A 95 -38.51 2.04 16.63
CA ASN A 95 -39.02 3.29 17.21
C ASN A 95 -37.94 4.02 18.03
N PRO A 96 -38.03 5.36 18.15
CA PRO A 96 -37.17 6.12 19.05
C PRO A 96 -37.25 5.56 20.48
N GLN A 97 -36.09 5.29 21.08
CA GLN A 97 -36.01 4.68 22.41
C GLN A 97 -34.62 4.83 23.01
N LYS A 98 -34.49 4.59 24.32
CA LYS A 98 -33.18 4.35 24.95
C LYS A 98 -32.62 3.01 24.46
N TRP A 99 -31.40 3.00 23.97
CA TRP A 99 -30.65 1.81 23.57
C TRP A 99 -29.55 1.51 24.59
N HIS A 100 -29.63 0.33 25.18
CA HIS A 100 -28.66 -0.18 26.14
C HIS A 100 -27.68 -1.13 25.45
N PHE A 101 -26.41 -1.10 25.87
CA PHE A 101 -25.36 -1.97 25.30
C PHE A 101 -25.74 -3.45 25.24
N ARG A 102 -26.51 -3.94 26.23
CA ARG A 102 -27.02 -5.32 26.26
C ARG A 102 -27.82 -5.68 25.00
N GLN A 103 -28.61 -4.77 24.46
CA GLN A 103 -29.41 -5.02 23.25
C GLN A 103 -28.49 -5.31 22.06
N SER A 104 -27.37 -4.59 21.90
CA SER A 104 -26.38 -4.85 20.84
C SER A 104 -25.78 -6.26 20.96
N ILE A 105 -25.49 -6.71 22.19
CA ILE A 105 -25.01 -8.06 22.46
C ILE A 105 -26.07 -9.10 22.10
N ASP A 106 -27.34 -8.86 22.47
CA ASP A 106 -28.42 -9.77 22.13
C ASP A 106 -28.60 -9.87 20.61
N TYR A 107 -28.49 -8.78 19.86
CA TYR A 107 -28.53 -8.80 18.38
C TYR A 107 -27.35 -9.61 17.81
N SER A 108 -26.16 -9.46 18.39
CA SER A 108 -24.97 -10.22 17.99
C SER A 108 -25.18 -11.73 18.22
N ILE A 109 -25.77 -12.13 19.35
CA ILE A 109 -26.12 -13.54 19.62
C ILE A 109 -27.13 -14.05 18.59
N THR A 110 -28.14 -13.24 18.24
CA THR A 110 -29.16 -13.62 17.24
C THR A 110 -28.56 -13.87 15.87
N ALA A 111 -27.65 -12.98 15.43
CA ALA A 111 -26.91 -13.12 14.19
C ALA A 111 -26.09 -14.43 14.17
N ASN A 112 -25.31 -14.69 15.22
CA ASN A 112 -24.49 -15.90 15.31
C ASN A 112 -25.31 -17.18 15.24
N ARG A 113 -26.43 -17.24 15.99
CA ARG A 113 -27.34 -18.40 15.93
C ARG A 113 -27.97 -18.58 14.56
N ALA A 114 -28.34 -17.50 13.85
CA ALA A 114 -28.85 -17.61 12.48
C ALA A 114 -27.84 -18.28 11.54
N VAL A 115 -26.57 -17.87 11.64
CA VAL A 115 -25.49 -18.43 10.82
C VAL A 115 -25.27 -19.91 11.14
N ILE A 116 -25.23 -20.28 12.42
CA ILE A 116 -25.04 -21.67 12.86
C ILE A 116 -26.24 -22.54 12.45
N ASP A 117 -27.47 -22.06 12.64
CA ASP A 117 -28.69 -22.77 12.25
C ASP A 117 -28.73 -23.01 10.74
N TYR A 118 -28.40 -21.98 9.95
CA TYR A 118 -28.31 -22.08 8.49
C TYR A 118 -27.24 -23.10 8.07
N ALA A 119 -26.03 -23.01 8.65
CA ALA A 119 -24.95 -23.93 8.33
C ALA A 119 -25.28 -25.38 8.71
N SER A 120 -25.90 -25.61 9.87
CA SER A 120 -26.29 -26.93 10.34
C SER A 120 -27.30 -27.60 9.41
N ARG A 121 -28.28 -26.84 8.91
CA ARG A 121 -29.35 -27.32 8.02
C ARG A 121 -28.91 -27.48 6.56
N ASN A 122 -27.86 -26.76 6.13
CA ASN A 122 -27.40 -26.71 4.74
C ASN A 122 -25.96 -27.23 4.54
N LYS A 123 -25.44 -28.02 5.48
CA LYS A 123 -24.02 -28.44 5.51
C LYS A 123 -23.51 -29.03 4.19
N ASP A 124 -24.26 -29.97 3.59
CA ASP A 124 -23.79 -30.71 2.41
C ASP A 124 -23.76 -29.80 1.18
N ARG A 125 -24.76 -28.92 1.09
CA ARG A 125 -24.84 -27.89 0.06
C ARG A 125 -23.70 -26.88 0.19
N LEU A 126 -23.46 -26.35 1.39
CA LEU A 126 -22.38 -25.39 1.64
C LEU A 126 -21.01 -25.97 1.26
N LEU A 127 -20.71 -27.21 1.67
CA LEU A 127 -19.45 -27.87 1.34
C LEU A 127 -19.32 -28.14 -0.17
N PHE A 128 -20.40 -28.58 -0.81
CA PHE A 128 -20.42 -28.82 -2.25
C PHE A 128 -20.24 -27.54 -3.06
N ASP A 129 -20.89 -26.45 -2.66
CA ASP A 129 -20.77 -25.16 -3.35
C ASP A 129 -19.35 -24.57 -3.20
N VAL A 130 -18.72 -24.70 -2.01
CA VAL A 130 -17.31 -24.35 -1.80
C VAL A 130 -16.41 -25.12 -2.76
N TYR A 131 -16.61 -26.43 -2.87
CA TYR A 131 -15.89 -27.28 -3.82
C TYR A 131 -16.12 -26.83 -5.27
N LYS A 132 -17.38 -26.54 -5.63
CA LYS A 132 -17.75 -26.14 -7.00
C LYS A 132 -17.13 -24.80 -7.38
N MET A 133 -17.13 -23.81 -6.49
CA MET A 133 -16.45 -22.52 -6.71
C MET A 133 -14.94 -22.70 -6.94
N GLY A 134 -14.30 -23.60 -6.18
CA GLY A 134 -12.90 -23.97 -6.39
C GLY A 134 -12.64 -24.59 -7.77
N LEU A 135 -13.48 -25.55 -8.19
CA LEU A 135 -13.39 -26.14 -9.53
C LEU A 135 -13.60 -25.10 -10.64
N ASN A 136 -14.62 -24.25 -10.51
CA ASN A 136 -14.89 -23.20 -11.49
C ASN A 136 -13.67 -22.26 -11.64
N SER A 137 -13.01 -21.92 -10.53
CA SER A 137 -11.79 -21.11 -10.53
C SER A 137 -10.63 -21.80 -11.26
N ILE A 138 -10.39 -23.08 -11.00
CA ILE A 138 -9.37 -23.88 -11.71
C ILE A 138 -9.68 -23.95 -13.21
N GLU A 139 -10.93 -24.22 -13.58
CA GLU A 139 -11.37 -24.30 -14.97
C GLU A 139 -11.15 -22.97 -15.69
N ARG A 140 -11.61 -21.85 -15.11
CA ARG A 140 -11.42 -20.50 -15.66
C ARG A 140 -9.94 -20.15 -15.83
N GLY A 141 -9.10 -20.56 -14.89
CA GLY A 141 -7.64 -20.39 -14.98
C GLY A 141 -7.00 -21.25 -16.09
N SER A 142 -7.60 -22.40 -16.42
CA SER A 142 -7.07 -23.36 -17.39
C SER A 142 -7.47 -23.10 -18.84
N ARG A 143 -8.53 -22.31 -19.09
CA ARG A 143 -9.05 -22.01 -20.44
C ARG A 143 -9.24 -20.52 -20.72
N ASN A 144 -9.37 -20.14 -21.99
CA ASN A 144 -9.50 -18.72 -22.35
C ASN A 144 -10.75 -18.15 -21.67
N THR A 145 -10.52 -17.17 -20.80
CA THR A 145 -11.54 -16.54 -19.96
C THR A 145 -11.37 -15.04 -20.07
N TRP A 146 -12.49 -14.34 -20.06
CA TRP A 146 -12.55 -12.88 -20.08
C TRP A 146 -13.46 -12.45 -18.94
N THR A 147 -12.89 -11.76 -17.96
CA THR A 147 -13.70 -11.12 -16.94
C THR A 147 -14.28 -9.82 -17.49
N THR A 148 -15.59 -9.72 -17.58
CA THR A 148 -16.25 -8.50 -18.03
C THR A 148 -16.18 -7.44 -16.93
N THR A 149 -15.70 -6.24 -17.26
CA THR A 149 -15.61 -5.11 -16.33
C THR A 149 -16.35 -3.90 -16.88
N PRO A 150 -16.74 -2.92 -16.03
CA PRO A 150 -17.47 -1.73 -16.45
C PRO A 150 -16.74 -0.96 -17.55
N ARG A 151 -15.41 -0.79 -17.45
CA ARG A 151 -14.61 -0.10 -18.47
C ARG A 151 -14.62 -0.83 -19.81
N ARG A 152 -14.58 -2.17 -19.79
CA ARG A 152 -14.68 -3.00 -21.01
C ARG A 152 -16.05 -2.84 -21.68
N VAL A 153 -17.11 -2.86 -20.88
CA VAL A 153 -18.49 -2.65 -21.38
C VAL A 153 -18.66 -1.25 -21.96
N GLN A 154 -18.16 -0.22 -21.29
CA GLN A 154 -18.27 1.17 -21.76
C GLN A 154 -17.56 1.40 -23.11
N GLY A 155 -16.45 0.68 -23.37
CA GLY A 155 -15.71 0.76 -24.63
C GLY A 155 -16.23 -0.14 -25.76
N ALA A 156 -17.07 -1.13 -25.45
CA ALA A 156 -17.53 -2.12 -26.42
C ALA A 156 -18.72 -1.60 -27.26
N LYS A 157 -18.68 -1.86 -28.57
CA LYS A 157 -19.81 -1.60 -29.49
C LYS A 157 -20.54 -2.88 -29.84
N ARG A 158 -19.86 -4.03 -29.75
CA ARG A 158 -20.40 -5.38 -29.99
C ARG A 158 -19.84 -6.36 -28.96
N PHE A 159 -20.46 -7.52 -28.85
CA PHE A 159 -20.04 -8.56 -27.88
C PHE A 159 -18.62 -9.08 -28.15
N GLU A 160 -18.20 -9.15 -29.41
CA GLU A 160 -16.88 -9.61 -29.81
C GLU A 160 -15.76 -8.71 -29.26
N ASP A 161 -16.04 -7.42 -29.08
CA ASP A 161 -15.08 -6.46 -28.50
C ASP A 161 -14.76 -6.83 -27.03
N LEU A 162 -15.70 -7.47 -26.32
CA LEU A 162 -15.48 -8.01 -24.97
C LEU A 162 -14.66 -9.31 -24.97
N ARG A 163 -14.44 -9.91 -26.13
CA ARG A 163 -13.68 -11.16 -26.34
C ARG A 163 -12.34 -10.92 -27.03
N ASP A 164 -11.89 -9.67 -27.12
CA ASP A 164 -10.56 -9.33 -27.64
C ASP A 164 -9.47 -10.18 -26.94
N PRO A 165 -8.61 -10.89 -27.68
CA PRO A 165 -7.51 -11.68 -27.12
C PRO A 165 -6.60 -10.91 -26.16
N ALA A 166 -6.47 -9.58 -26.30
CA ALA A 166 -5.70 -8.70 -25.41
C ALA A 166 -6.35 -8.52 -24.03
N PHE A 167 -7.66 -8.74 -23.91
CA PHE A 167 -8.41 -8.66 -22.66
C PHE A 167 -8.58 -10.01 -21.96
N ARG A 168 -8.00 -11.08 -22.50
CA ARG A 168 -7.95 -12.38 -21.83
C ARG A 168 -7.38 -12.24 -20.42
N ASP A 169 -7.99 -12.95 -19.49
CA ASP A 169 -7.42 -13.10 -18.16
C ASP A 169 -6.14 -13.96 -18.26
N PRO A 170 -5.06 -13.64 -17.52
CA PRO A 170 -3.82 -14.39 -17.61
C PRO A 170 -3.94 -15.86 -17.18
N ARG A 171 -3.14 -16.73 -17.79
CA ARG A 171 -2.86 -18.12 -17.35
C ARG A 171 -1.94 -18.17 -16.15
N GLY A 172 -1.15 -17.13 -15.95
CA GLY A 172 -0.30 -16.97 -14.79
C GLY A 172 0.54 -15.71 -14.85
N TYR A 173 1.27 -15.50 -13.77
CA TYR A 173 2.17 -14.38 -13.55
C TYR A 173 3.57 -14.92 -13.29
N ILE A 174 4.57 -14.21 -13.78
CA ILE A 174 5.98 -14.49 -13.50
C ILE A 174 6.58 -13.27 -12.83
N ILE A 175 7.18 -13.48 -11.66
CA ILE A 175 7.97 -12.48 -10.91
C ILE A 175 9.44 -12.83 -11.15
N PRO A 176 10.16 -12.08 -12.02
CA PRO A 176 11.54 -12.40 -12.38
C PRO A 176 12.48 -12.24 -11.18
N SER A 177 13.41 -13.18 -11.01
CA SER A 177 14.38 -13.14 -9.89
C SER A 177 15.56 -12.19 -10.09
N ASP A 178 15.66 -11.57 -11.26
CA ASP A 178 16.67 -10.58 -11.64
C ASP A 178 16.16 -9.13 -11.53
N GLN A 179 14.93 -8.90 -11.04
CA GLN A 179 14.48 -7.55 -10.72
C GLN A 179 15.29 -6.96 -9.55
N SER A 180 15.44 -5.63 -9.54
CA SER A 180 16.29 -4.92 -8.58
C SER A 180 15.94 -5.25 -7.12
N ASP A 181 14.66 -5.11 -6.72
CA ASP A 181 14.20 -5.41 -5.37
C ASP A 181 13.47 -6.77 -5.26
N PHE A 182 14.21 -7.85 -5.56
CA PHE A 182 13.68 -9.22 -5.41
C PHE A 182 13.40 -9.61 -3.94
N LEU A 183 13.99 -8.89 -2.97
CA LEU A 183 13.72 -9.10 -1.55
C LEU A 183 12.29 -8.66 -1.21
N THR A 184 11.87 -7.48 -1.68
CA THR A 184 10.47 -7.04 -1.59
C THR A 184 9.54 -7.97 -2.39
N ALA A 185 9.95 -8.43 -3.58
CA ALA A 185 9.17 -9.40 -4.35
C ALA A 185 8.98 -10.75 -3.61
N THR A 186 9.97 -11.19 -2.84
CA THR A 186 9.87 -12.37 -1.96
C THR A 186 8.88 -12.12 -0.81
N LYS A 187 8.86 -10.92 -0.22
CA LYS A 187 7.83 -10.54 0.77
C LYS A 187 6.42 -10.60 0.18
N PHE A 188 6.25 -10.18 -1.08
CA PHE A 188 4.98 -10.32 -1.80
C PHE A 188 4.61 -11.79 -2.05
N ALA A 189 5.56 -12.63 -2.48
CA ALA A 189 5.34 -14.07 -2.61
C ALA A 189 4.88 -14.70 -1.27
N ASN A 190 5.46 -14.29 -0.15
CA ASN A 190 5.02 -14.72 1.18
C ASN A 190 3.61 -14.21 1.53
N ALA A 191 3.27 -12.97 1.14
CA ALA A 191 1.90 -12.47 1.30
C ALA A 191 0.89 -13.32 0.52
N LEU A 192 1.23 -13.78 -0.69
CA LEU A 192 0.41 -14.72 -1.45
C LEU A 192 0.28 -16.07 -0.74
N ILE A 193 1.39 -16.65 -0.26
CA ILE A 193 1.39 -17.94 0.47
C ILE A 193 0.53 -17.87 1.73
N ARG A 194 0.63 -16.78 2.51
CA ARG A 194 -0.22 -16.54 3.70
C ARG A 194 -1.71 -16.49 3.39
N ASN A 195 -2.07 -16.09 2.17
CA ASN A 195 -3.44 -16.10 1.66
C ASN A 195 -3.75 -17.38 0.86
N GLY A 196 -3.05 -18.49 1.14
CA GLY A 196 -3.34 -19.81 0.56
C GLY A 196 -3.10 -19.92 -0.96
N VAL A 197 -2.50 -18.92 -1.60
CA VAL A 197 -2.16 -18.96 -3.02
C VAL A 197 -0.98 -19.91 -3.22
N THR A 198 -1.13 -20.84 -4.16
CA THR A 198 -0.02 -21.69 -4.59
C THR A 198 0.97 -20.86 -5.39
N VAL A 199 2.19 -20.75 -4.85
CA VAL A 199 3.34 -20.13 -5.50
C VAL A 199 4.31 -21.24 -5.91
N LEU A 200 4.81 -21.14 -7.14
CA LEU A 200 5.86 -22.01 -7.67
C LEU A 200 7.16 -21.23 -7.79
N ARG A 201 8.29 -21.94 -7.83
CA ARG A 201 9.62 -21.39 -8.08
C ARG A 201 10.30 -22.16 -9.20
N ALA A 202 10.86 -21.44 -10.17
CA ALA A 202 11.61 -22.07 -11.25
C ALA A 202 12.96 -22.58 -10.76
N ALA A 203 13.28 -23.86 -10.95
CA ALA A 203 14.56 -24.44 -10.55
C ALA A 203 15.71 -24.00 -11.46
N THR A 204 15.43 -23.87 -12.77
CA THR A 204 16.38 -23.42 -13.79
C THR A 204 15.71 -22.40 -14.71
N GLN A 205 16.50 -21.83 -15.64
CA GLN A 205 16.00 -20.91 -16.65
C GLN A 205 14.89 -21.55 -17.50
N PHE A 206 13.88 -20.76 -17.88
CA PHE A 206 12.76 -21.22 -18.72
C PHE A 206 12.24 -20.07 -19.59
N THR A 207 11.38 -20.39 -20.56
CA THR A 207 10.78 -19.42 -21.49
C THR A 207 9.26 -19.46 -21.39
N ALA A 208 8.62 -18.30 -21.34
CA ALA A 208 7.17 -18.15 -21.40
C ALA A 208 6.82 -16.79 -22.04
N GLY A 209 5.73 -16.72 -22.81
CA GLY A 209 5.30 -15.47 -23.44
C GLY A 209 6.36 -14.80 -24.33
N GLY A 210 7.24 -15.59 -24.96
CA GLY A 210 8.34 -15.07 -25.80
C GLY A 210 9.52 -14.47 -25.04
N LYS A 211 9.54 -14.54 -23.70
CA LYS A 211 10.63 -14.04 -22.84
C LYS A 211 11.28 -15.18 -22.06
N THR A 212 12.60 -15.07 -21.88
CA THR A 212 13.38 -16.00 -21.06
C THR A 212 13.51 -15.45 -19.64
N TYR A 213 13.30 -16.31 -18.65
CA TYR A 213 13.30 -15.97 -17.23
C TYR A 213 14.38 -16.77 -16.49
N PRO A 214 15.13 -16.13 -15.57
CA PRO A 214 16.14 -16.82 -14.79
C PRO A 214 15.53 -17.83 -13.82
N GLY A 215 16.32 -18.87 -13.49
CA GLY A 215 16.02 -19.75 -12.37
C GLY A 215 15.93 -18.95 -11.07
N GLY A 216 15.05 -19.37 -10.17
CA GLY A 216 14.73 -18.68 -8.94
C GLY A 216 13.50 -17.76 -9.02
N SER A 217 13.02 -17.44 -10.23
CA SER A 217 11.80 -16.65 -10.45
C SER A 217 10.57 -17.31 -9.84
N TYR A 218 9.65 -16.52 -9.29
CA TYR A 218 8.37 -17.04 -8.81
C TYR A 218 7.35 -17.11 -9.95
N VAL A 219 6.55 -18.18 -9.97
CA VAL A 219 5.50 -18.42 -10.95
C VAL A 219 4.18 -18.66 -10.22
N ILE A 220 3.15 -17.89 -10.57
CA ILE A 220 1.83 -17.96 -9.96
C ILE A 220 0.83 -18.30 -11.06
N LYS A 221 0.34 -19.55 -11.09
CA LYS A 221 -0.66 -20.00 -12.06
C LYS A 221 -2.05 -19.53 -11.65
N THR A 222 -2.90 -19.17 -12.60
CA THR A 222 -4.31 -18.82 -12.29
C THR A 222 -5.23 -20.04 -12.22
N ALA A 223 -4.78 -21.20 -12.72
CA ALA A 223 -5.47 -22.49 -12.60
C ALA A 223 -5.35 -23.07 -11.17
N GLN A 224 -5.96 -22.39 -10.20
CA GLN A 224 -6.01 -22.82 -8.80
C GLN A 224 -7.31 -22.36 -8.13
N ALA A 225 -7.66 -22.97 -6.99
CA ALA A 225 -8.95 -22.74 -6.34
C ALA A 225 -9.17 -21.27 -5.93
N PHE A 226 -8.11 -20.56 -5.53
CA PHE A 226 -8.18 -19.14 -5.11
C PHE A 226 -7.78 -18.19 -6.24
N ARG A 227 -8.16 -18.51 -7.48
CA ARG A 227 -7.94 -17.65 -8.66
C ARG A 227 -8.38 -16.20 -8.44
N PRO A 228 -9.54 -15.88 -7.83
CA PRO A 228 -9.95 -14.50 -7.59
C PRO A 228 -8.92 -13.75 -6.73
N GLN A 229 -8.38 -14.39 -5.69
CA GLN A 229 -7.32 -13.81 -4.86
C GLN A 229 -6.08 -13.47 -5.70
N VAL A 230 -5.66 -14.37 -6.59
CA VAL A 230 -4.51 -14.11 -7.49
C VAL A 230 -4.79 -12.87 -8.35
N LEU A 231 -5.93 -12.83 -9.04
CA LEU A 231 -6.24 -11.70 -9.92
C LEU A 231 -6.31 -10.38 -9.14
N ASP A 232 -6.88 -10.38 -7.95
CA ASP A 232 -7.00 -9.17 -7.13
C ASP A 232 -5.64 -8.62 -6.65
N MET A 233 -4.63 -9.49 -6.48
CA MET A 233 -3.29 -9.09 -6.07
C MET A 233 -2.43 -8.54 -7.22
N PHE A 234 -2.71 -8.92 -8.48
CA PHE A 234 -1.88 -8.59 -9.65
C PHE A 234 -2.57 -7.65 -10.66
N GLU A 235 -3.88 -7.76 -10.85
CA GLU A 235 -4.61 -6.98 -11.85
C GLU A 235 -5.12 -5.66 -11.27
N PRO A 236 -5.27 -4.62 -12.12
CA PRO A 236 -5.90 -3.38 -11.69
C PRO A 236 -7.37 -3.61 -11.36
N GLN A 237 -7.84 -3.08 -10.23
CA GLN A 237 -9.25 -3.00 -9.90
C GLN A 237 -9.92 -1.95 -10.81
N ASP A 238 -11.10 -2.30 -11.32
CA ASP A 238 -11.92 -1.46 -12.18
C ASP A 238 -13.29 -1.26 -11.51
N HIS A 239 -13.29 -0.51 -10.40
CA HIS A 239 -14.52 -0.25 -9.67
C HIS A 239 -15.45 0.63 -10.54
N PRO A 240 -16.71 0.24 -10.73
CA PRO A 240 -17.68 1.01 -11.53
C PRO A 240 -18.05 2.35 -10.91
N ASN A 241 -18.50 3.27 -11.76
CA ASN A 241 -19.33 4.39 -11.32
C ASN A 241 -20.76 3.88 -11.07
N ASP A 242 -21.25 4.06 -9.85
CA ASP A 242 -22.63 3.71 -9.48
C ASP A 242 -23.47 4.99 -9.39
N PHE A 243 -24.40 5.19 -10.32
CA PHE A 243 -25.24 6.39 -10.38
C PHE A 243 -26.66 6.07 -9.93
N ALA A 244 -27.20 6.86 -8.99
CA ALA A 244 -28.58 6.70 -8.54
C ALA A 244 -29.62 6.95 -9.66
N TYR A 245 -29.30 7.89 -10.58
CA TYR A 245 -30.07 8.21 -11.77
C TYR A 245 -29.18 8.98 -12.77
N ALA A 246 -29.64 9.14 -14.02
CA ALA A 246 -28.90 9.86 -15.05
C ALA A 246 -28.62 11.32 -14.63
N GLY A 247 -27.34 11.71 -14.59
CA GLY A 247 -26.90 13.05 -14.21
C GLY A 247 -26.61 13.24 -12.70
N ALA A 248 -26.89 12.26 -11.85
CA ALA A 248 -26.45 12.28 -10.45
C ALA A 248 -24.92 12.13 -10.36
N PRO A 249 -24.26 12.66 -9.31
CA PRO A 249 -22.90 12.22 -8.97
C PRO A 249 -22.91 10.73 -8.59
N PRO A 250 -21.81 10.00 -8.82
CA PRO A 250 -21.74 8.59 -8.46
C PRO A 250 -21.71 8.42 -6.94
N THR A 251 -22.36 7.36 -6.45
CA THR A 251 -22.29 6.94 -5.05
C THR A 251 -20.84 6.54 -4.72
N PRO A 252 -20.18 7.23 -3.78
CA PRO A 252 -18.83 6.92 -3.40
C PRO A 252 -18.68 5.49 -2.84
N PRO A 253 -17.57 4.79 -3.13
CA PRO A 253 -17.18 3.61 -2.36
C PRO A 253 -17.10 3.94 -0.86
N TYR A 254 -17.53 3.01 0.00
CA TYR A 254 -17.50 3.22 1.46
C TYR A 254 -16.07 3.29 2.04
N ASP A 255 -15.13 2.53 1.46
CA ASP A 255 -13.74 2.40 1.92
C ASP A 255 -12.81 2.47 0.68
N ILE A 256 -11.69 1.76 0.72
CA ILE A 256 -10.73 1.59 -0.38
C ILE A 256 -11.38 0.96 -1.63
N ALA A 257 -11.09 1.53 -2.79
CA ALA A 257 -11.50 1.00 -4.10
C ALA A 257 -10.34 0.35 -4.89
N GLY A 258 -9.09 0.74 -4.64
CA GLY A 258 -7.90 0.17 -5.30
C GLY A 258 -6.92 -0.41 -4.29
N TRP A 259 -6.59 -1.70 -4.45
CA TRP A 259 -5.76 -2.44 -3.49
C TRP A 259 -4.55 -3.12 -4.13
N THR A 260 -4.53 -3.40 -5.44
CA THR A 260 -3.52 -4.23 -6.15
C THR A 260 -2.15 -4.26 -5.47
N LEU A 261 -1.90 -5.28 -4.64
CA LEU A 261 -0.75 -5.29 -3.74
C LEU A 261 0.58 -5.33 -4.50
N ALA A 262 0.61 -6.00 -5.67
CA ALA A 262 1.80 -6.02 -6.53
C ALA A 262 2.24 -4.60 -6.94
N TYR A 263 1.28 -3.70 -7.22
CA TYR A 263 1.57 -2.30 -7.57
C TYR A 263 2.04 -1.50 -6.36
N GLN A 264 1.33 -1.61 -5.23
CA GLN A 264 1.74 -0.95 -3.99
C GLN A 264 3.16 -1.36 -3.57
N MET A 265 3.52 -2.63 -3.75
CA MET A 265 4.85 -3.14 -3.39
C MET A 265 5.93 -2.89 -4.46
N GLY A 266 5.58 -2.31 -5.62
CA GLY A 266 6.52 -2.07 -6.72
C GLY A 266 7.08 -3.34 -7.35
N VAL A 267 6.34 -4.46 -7.27
CA VAL A 267 6.78 -5.76 -7.80
C VAL A 267 6.73 -5.74 -9.33
N LYS A 268 7.85 -6.08 -9.97
CA LYS A 268 7.89 -6.30 -11.42
C LYS A 268 7.41 -7.71 -11.73
N PHE A 269 6.44 -7.83 -12.62
CA PHE A 269 5.89 -9.10 -13.06
C PHE A 269 5.41 -9.04 -14.51
N ASP A 270 5.35 -10.20 -15.15
CA ASP A 270 4.80 -10.36 -16.49
C ASP A 270 3.51 -11.18 -16.46
N ARG A 271 2.51 -10.75 -17.23
CA ARG A 271 1.25 -11.47 -17.47
C ARG A 271 1.46 -12.46 -18.61
N ILE A 272 1.22 -13.75 -18.38
CA ILE A 272 1.31 -14.77 -19.42
C ILE A 272 -0.11 -15.22 -19.80
N LEU A 273 -0.51 -14.95 -21.04
CA LEU A 273 -1.88 -15.20 -21.52
C LEU A 273 -2.10 -16.63 -22.00
N ASP A 274 -1.06 -17.28 -22.50
CA ASP A 274 -1.13 -18.64 -23.04
C ASP A 274 -0.66 -19.68 -22.01
N ALA A 275 -0.99 -20.95 -22.23
CA ALA A 275 -0.52 -22.03 -21.37
C ALA A 275 1.03 -22.08 -21.44
N PHE A 276 1.65 -22.37 -20.30
CA PHE A 276 3.10 -22.46 -20.21
C PHE A 276 3.47 -23.48 -19.14
N ASP A 277 4.62 -24.11 -19.26
CA ASP A 277 5.17 -25.01 -18.26
C ASP A 277 6.67 -24.78 -18.14
N GLY A 278 7.30 -25.41 -17.17
CA GLY A 278 8.71 -25.22 -16.90
C GLY A 278 9.17 -26.07 -15.72
N PRO A 279 10.44 -25.92 -15.33
CA PRO A 279 11.04 -26.64 -14.20
C PRO A 279 10.55 -26.05 -12.87
N PHE A 280 9.23 -26.01 -12.67
CA PHE A 280 8.59 -25.35 -11.55
C PHE A 280 8.45 -26.31 -10.36
N GLN A 281 8.83 -25.84 -9.18
CA GLN A 281 8.64 -26.54 -7.93
C GLN A 281 7.68 -25.75 -7.05
N LYS A 282 6.71 -26.44 -6.43
CA LYS A 282 5.82 -25.79 -5.47
C LYS A 282 6.63 -25.33 -4.26
N VAL A 283 6.43 -24.07 -3.88
CA VAL A 283 6.94 -23.54 -2.63
C VAL A 283 6.10 -24.11 -1.49
N ALA A 284 6.73 -24.84 -0.57
CA ALA A 284 6.03 -25.56 0.49
C ALA A 284 5.50 -24.66 1.61
N ASP A 285 6.25 -23.61 1.94
CA ASP A 285 5.98 -22.66 3.02
C ASP A 285 6.65 -21.31 2.72
N GLU A 286 6.50 -20.32 3.60
CA GLU A 286 7.14 -19.02 3.47
C GLU A 286 8.62 -19.12 3.13
N VAL A 287 9.03 -18.33 2.15
CA VAL A 287 10.38 -18.33 1.60
C VAL A 287 11.21 -17.30 2.34
N LYS A 288 12.36 -17.73 2.84
CA LYS A 288 13.40 -16.79 3.28
C LYS A 288 13.97 -16.08 2.05
N PRO A 289 14.16 -14.75 2.07
CA PRO A 289 14.85 -14.07 0.99
C PRO A 289 16.20 -14.76 0.69
N PRO A 290 16.61 -14.89 -0.59
CA PRO A 290 17.90 -15.46 -0.92
C PRO A 290 19.02 -14.71 -0.21
N ALA A 291 20.02 -15.45 0.30
CA ALA A 291 21.20 -14.84 0.87
C ALA A 291 21.89 -13.94 -0.17
N GLY A 292 22.28 -12.75 0.26
CA GLY A 292 23.05 -11.82 -0.54
C GLY A 292 24.50 -12.29 -0.69
N LYS A 293 25.25 -11.59 -1.53
CA LYS A 293 26.66 -11.90 -1.81
C LYS A 293 27.53 -10.69 -1.55
N VAL A 294 28.79 -10.93 -1.19
CA VAL A 294 29.86 -9.93 -1.22
C VAL A 294 30.81 -10.32 -2.36
N THR A 295 30.77 -9.61 -3.47
CA THR A 295 31.56 -9.92 -4.69
C THR A 295 32.92 -9.21 -4.68
N GLY A 296 33.92 -9.68 -5.44
CA GLY A 296 35.22 -8.99 -5.65
C GLY A 296 36.49 -9.68 -5.11
N ALA A 297 37.65 -9.06 -5.36
CA ALA A 297 39.03 -9.55 -5.14
C ALA A 297 39.58 -9.31 -3.71
N PRO A 298 40.70 -9.96 -3.32
CA PRO A 298 41.38 -9.66 -2.05
C PRO A 298 41.87 -8.21 -2.03
N ASN A 299 41.62 -7.51 -0.91
CA ASN A 299 41.96 -6.09 -0.63
C ASN A 299 41.13 -5.02 -1.38
N PRO A 300 39.81 -4.95 -1.14
CA PRO A 300 38.97 -3.91 -1.76
C PRO A 300 39.20 -2.52 -1.14
N ALA A 301 39.01 -1.48 -1.93
CA ALA A 301 38.97 -0.09 -1.46
C ALA A 301 37.68 0.24 -0.68
N GLY A 302 36.64 -0.56 -0.88
CA GLY A 302 35.38 -0.49 -0.17
C GLY A 302 34.31 -1.33 -0.85
N TYR A 303 33.05 -1.05 -0.52
CA TYR A 303 31.89 -1.83 -0.96
C TYR A 303 30.76 -0.91 -1.39
N LEU A 304 30.12 -1.23 -2.51
CA LEU A 304 28.93 -0.56 -3.02
C LEU A 304 27.70 -1.44 -2.88
N PHE A 305 26.54 -0.81 -2.70
CA PHE A 305 25.26 -1.52 -2.70
C PHE A 305 24.14 -0.60 -3.22
N SER A 306 23.11 -1.23 -3.77
CA SER A 306 22.05 -0.52 -4.50
C SER A 306 21.22 0.37 -3.58
N HIS A 307 20.67 1.45 -4.13
CA HIS A 307 19.64 2.26 -3.48
C HIS A 307 18.21 1.78 -3.86
N GLU A 308 18.09 0.92 -4.87
CA GLU A 308 16.79 0.45 -5.38
C GLU A 308 16.13 -0.60 -4.47
N VAL A 309 16.86 -1.16 -3.51
CA VAL A 309 16.41 -2.25 -2.64
C VAL A 309 16.09 -1.72 -1.25
N ASN A 310 14.86 -1.90 -0.78
CA ASN A 310 14.43 -1.35 0.53
C ASN A 310 15.25 -1.92 1.70
N ASP A 311 15.56 -3.21 1.70
CA ASP A 311 16.30 -3.87 2.79
C ASP A 311 17.73 -3.34 2.97
N THR A 312 18.24 -2.53 2.03
CA THR A 312 19.52 -1.85 2.19
C THR A 312 19.49 -0.83 3.33
N PHE A 313 18.35 -0.19 3.61
CA PHE A 313 18.23 0.73 4.76
C PHE A 313 18.31 -0.01 6.10
N LEU A 314 17.85 -1.27 6.16
CA LEU A 314 18.08 -2.14 7.32
C LEU A 314 19.58 -2.45 7.47
N ALA A 315 20.29 -2.69 6.37
CA ALA A 315 21.75 -2.84 6.39
C ALA A 315 22.42 -1.56 6.92
N VAL A 316 22.03 -0.38 6.44
CA VAL A 316 22.56 0.91 6.91
C VAL A 316 22.34 1.09 8.40
N ASN A 317 21.12 0.89 8.90
CA ASN A 317 20.83 1.02 10.34
C ASN A 317 21.72 0.11 11.18
N ARG A 318 21.88 -1.16 10.77
CA ARG A 318 22.77 -2.11 11.46
C ARG A 318 24.23 -1.67 11.44
N LEU A 319 24.73 -1.21 10.30
CA LEU A 319 26.12 -0.75 10.15
C LEU A 319 26.41 0.49 11.00
N LEU A 320 25.48 1.46 11.02
CA LEU A 320 25.62 2.68 11.82
C LEU A 320 25.50 2.42 13.33
N ALA A 321 24.76 1.37 13.73
CA ALA A 321 24.59 0.99 15.13
C ALA A 321 25.77 0.16 15.70
N MET A 322 26.69 -0.32 14.86
CA MET A 322 27.83 -1.11 15.30
C MET A 322 28.84 -0.26 16.11
N LYS A 323 29.45 -0.88 17.13
CA LYS A 323 30.44 -0.21 17.99
C LYS A 323 31.69 0.21 17.21
N GLU A 324 32.01 -0.54 16.17
CA GLU A 324 33.15 -0.35 15.28
C GLU A 324 32.96 0.83 14.29
N LYS A 325 31.76 1.45 14.28
CA LYS A 325 31.39 2.66 13.51
C LYS A 325 31.78 2.60 12.02
N GLU A 326 31.00 1.86 11.25
CA GLU A 326 31.13 1.89 9.79
C GLU A 326 30.73 3.27 9.25
N ASP A 327 31.49 3.78 8.29
CA ASP A 327 31.13 5.00 7.59
C ASP A 327 30.30 4.61 6.36
N VAL A 328 29.11 5.18 6.24
CA VAL A 328 28.20 4.94 5.12
C VAL A 328 27.97 6.24 4.39
N TYR A 329 28.09 6.20 3.06
CA TYR A 329 27.89 7.35 2.19
C TYR A 329 26.86 7.06 1.12
N TRP A 330 26.15 8.10 0.66
CA TRP A 330 25.47 8.08 -0.63
C TRP A 330 26.24 8.90 -1.64
N LEU A 331 26.56 8.30 -2.78
CA LEU A 331 27.24 8.99 -3.87
C LEU A 331 26.26 9.92 -4.60
N LYS A 332 26.61 11.19 -4.80
CA LYS A 332 25.74 12.13 -5.54
C LYS A 332 25.83 11.99 -7.05
N ASN A 333 26.92 11.41 -7.54
CA ASN A 333 27.20 11.22 -8.96
C ASN A 333 27.27 9.72 -9.28
N SER A 334 27.18 9.38 -10.56
CA SER A 334 27.46 8.02 -11.01
C SER A 334 28.92 7.66 -10.76
N PHE A 335 29.17 6.37 -10.56
CA PHE A 335 30.51 5.83 -10.34
C PHE A 335 30.71 4.58 -11.20
N THR A 336 31.90 4.40 -11.77
CA THR A 336 32.22 3.23 -12.59
C THR A 336 33.46 2.55 -12.04
N ASP A 337 33.35 1.25 -11.80
CA ASP A 337 34.46 0.38 -11.39
C ASP A 337 34.28 -0.98 -12.07
N ASN A 338 35.39 -1.58 -12.54
CA ASN A 338 35.40 -2.88 -13.21
C ASN A 338 34.36 -3.05 -14.33
N GLY A 339 34.14 -1.98 -15.13
CA GLY A 339 33.20 -1.99 -16.26
C GLY A 339 31.72 -1.93 -15.89
N LYS A 340 31.38 -1.88 -14.59
CA LYS A 340 30.01 -1.67 -14.10
C LYS A 340 29.81 -0.22 -13.69
N THR A 341 28.73 0.38 -14.16
CA THR A 341 28.33 1.75 -13.79
C THR A 341 27.21 1.69 -12.75
N TYR A 342 27.38 2.45 -11.69
CA TYR A 342 26.47 2.60 -10.57
C TYR A 342 25.82 3.99 -10.63
N PRO A 343 24.49 4.10 -10.48
CA PRO A 343 23.79 5.37 -10.58
C PRO A 343 24.02 6.27 -9.36
N PRO A 344 23.68 7.57 -9.44
CA PRO A 344 23.52 8.43 -8.26
C PRO A 344 22.65 7.79 -7.18
N GLY A 345 22.99 8.07 -5.92
CA GLY A 345 22.39 7.45 -4.74
C GLY A 345 23.04 6.13 -4.33
N THR A 346 23.87 5.51 -5.17
CA THR A 346 24.59 4.28 -4.79
C THR A 346 25.27 4.46 -3.44
N GLN A 347 25.10 3.46 -2.57
CA GLN A 347 25.58 3.52 -1.20
C GLN A 347 26.99 2.94 -1.13
N PHE A 348 27.87 3.55 -0.33
CA PHE A 348 29.30 3.24 -0.27
C PHE A 348 29.77 3.09 1.17
N ILE A 349 30.56 2.05 1.42
CA ILE A 349 31.27 1.78 2.69
C ILE A 349 32.77 1.65 2.39
N PRO A 350 33.65 2.51 2.94
CA PRO A 350 35.09 2.33 2.84
C PRO A 350 35.53 1.02 3.50
N ALA A 351 36.52 0.34 2.93
CA ALA A 351 37.05 -0.88 3.55
C ALA A 351 37.85 -0.56 4.83
N LYS A 352 37.48 -1.20 5.95
CA LYS A 352 38.20 -1.20 7.22
C LYS A 352 38.45 -2.66 7.66
N PRO A 353 39.35 -2.91 8.64
CA PRO A 353 39.46 -4.23 9.24
C PRO A 353 38.11 -4.75 9.75
N GLY A 354 37.74 -5.97 9.34
CA GLY A 354 36.48 -6.61 9.73
C GLY A 354 35.24 -6.23 8.89
N THR A 355 35.34 -5.24 7.98
CA THR A 355 34.15 -4.76 7.22
C THR A 355 33.58 -5.88 6.38
N ARG A 356 34.45 -6.68 5.73
CA ARG A 356 34.02 -7.78 4.87
C ARG A 356 33.22 -8.83 5.64
N GLU A 357 33.68 -9.21 6.81
CA GLU A 357 33.06 -10.21 7.68
C GLU A 357 31.68 -9.74 8.15
N ARG A 358 31.57 -8.46 8.51
CA ARG A 358 30.29 -7.83 8.88
C ARG A 358 29.31 -7.82 7.71
N LEU A 359 29.76 -7.43 6.51
CA LEU A 359 28.91 -7.41 5.31
C LEU A 359 28.48 -8.81 4.89
N LEU A 360 29.34 -9.83 5.00
CA LEU A 360 28.97 -11.21 4.76
C LEU A 360 27.86 -11.69 5.71
N LYS A 361 27.94 -11.33 7.00
CA LYS A 361 26.90 -11.65 7.97
C LYS A 361 25.57 -10.98 7.62
N ILE A 362 25.59 -9.67 7.33
CA ILE A 362 24.39 -8.93 6.90
C ILE A 362 23.80 -9.56 5.63
N ALA A 363 24.64 -9.82 4.62
CA ALA A 363 24.21 -10.41 3.36
C ALA A 363 23.52 -11.77 3.57
N ALA A 364 24.07 -12.62 4.42
CA ALA A 364 23.48 -13.92 4.75
C ALA A 364 22.15 -13.81 5.51
N GLU A 365 21.99 -12.81 6.39
CA GLU A 365 20.80 -12.66 7.24
C GLU A 365 19.62 -12.00 6.53
N ILE A 366 19.87 -10.92 5.76
CA ILE A 366 18.80 -10.07 5.20
C ILE A 366 18.77 -10.03 3.67
N GLY A 367 19.70 -10.71 2.99
CA GLY A 367 19.68 -10.88 1.54
C GLY A 367 20.31 -9.75 0.71
N VAL A 368 20.77 -8.66 1.35
CA VAL A 368 21.41 -7.54 0.65
C VAL A 368 22.78 -7.96 0.10
N SER A 369 23.08 -7.60 -1.15
CA SER A 369 24.38 -7.86 -1.78
C SER A 369 25.24 -6.61 -1.85
N PHE A 370 26.55 -6.81 -1.77
CA PHE A 370 27.58 -5.78 -1.78
C PHE A 370 28.63 -6.08 -2.84
N ASP A 371 28.98 -5.09 -3.64
CA ASP A 371 30.02 -5.18 -4.65
C ASP A 371 31.31 -4.57 -4.12
N ALA A 372 32.35 -5.38 -3.92
CA ALA A 372 33.64 -4.85 -3.52
C ALA A 372 34.33 -4.18 -4.72
N ILE A 373 34.85 -2.98 -4.49
CA ILE A 373 35.42 -2.14 -5.54
C ILE A 373 36.93 -2.00 -5.39
N SER A 374 37.61 -1.86 -6.53
CA SER A 374 39.06 -1.68 -6.56
C SER A 374 39.49 -0.22 -6.35
N LYS A 375 38.65 0.72 -6.79
CA LYS A 375 38.91 2.16 -6.66
C LYS A 375 37.93 2.78 -5.68
N LYS A 376 38.42 3.63 -4.78
CA LYS A 376 37.57 4.43 -3.90
C LYS A 376 36.80 5.50 -4.71
N PRO A 377 35.50 5.71 -4.50
CA PRO A 377 34.77 6.80 -5.11
C PRO A 377 35.31 8.16 -4.64
N SER A 378 35.32 9.14 -5.54
CA SER A 378 35.74 10.52 -5.30
C SER A 378 34.64 11.51 -5.68
N GLY A 379 34.64 12.69 -5.08
CA GLY A 379 33.66 13.75 -5.33
C GLY A 379 32.56 13.81 -4.29
N ASP A 380 31.50 14.60 -4.57
CA ASP A 380 30.48 14.87 -3.57
C ASP A 380 29.70 13.62 -3.15
N ALA A 381 29.48 13.50 -1.84
CA ALA A 381 28.67 12.47 -1.23
C ALA A 381 27.89 13.02 -0.04
N PHE A 382 26.91 12.23 0.42
CA PHE A 382 26.23 12.44 1.69
C PHE A 382 26.77 11.43 2.70
N MET A 383 27.41 11.89 3.77
CA MET A 383 27.78 11.04 4.90
C MET A 383 26.55 10.83 5.79
N LEU A 384 26.23 9.57 6.05
CA LEU A 384 25.10 9.19 6.87
C LEU A 384 25.49 9.11 8.34
N ARG A 385 24.53 9.39 9.22
CA ARG A 385 24.64 9.22 10.66
C ARG A 385 23.35 8.59 11.17
N GLN A 386 23.41 7.98 12.35
CA GLN A 386 22.21 7.44 12.99
C GLN A 386 21.30 8.62 13.40
N PRO A 387 20.09 8.73 12.82
CA PRO A 387 19.22 9.87 13.04
C PRO A 387 18.48 9.77 14.38
N ARG A 388 18.27 10.90 15.05
CA ARG A 388 17.35 10.99 16.20
C ARG A 388 15.96 11.35 15.69
N ILE A 389 15.07 10.36 15.66
CA ILE A 389 13.74 10.49 15.06
C ILE A 389 12.68 10.73 16.14
N GLY A 390 11.89 11.79 16.00
CA GLY A 390 10.65 12.00 16.75
C GLY A 390 9.44 11.66 15.87
N LEU A 391 8.65 10.66 16.25
CA LEU A 391 7.41 10.31 15.55
C LEU A 391 6.21 10.84 16.35
N TRP A 392 5.44 11.73 15.74
CA TRP A 392 4.25 12.28 16.38
C TRP A 392 3.15 11.22 16.56
N ASP A 393 2.49 11.27 17.71
CA ASP A 393 1.28 10.50 18.02
C ASP A 393 0.33 11.35 18.90
N ARG A 394 -0.88 10.85 19.11
CA ARG A 394 -1.88 11.42 20.04
C ARG A 394 -2.11 10.48 21.22
N TYR A 395 -2.51 11.04 22.36
CA TYR A 395 -3.05 10.23 23.45
C TYR A 395 -4.28 9.45 22.96
N GLY A 396 -4.35 8.16 23.32
CA GLY A 396 -5.35 7.22 22.79
C GLY A 396 -4.95 6.55 21.46
N GLY A 397 -3.83 6.96 20.84
CA GLY A 397 -3.23 6.32 19.69
C GLY A 397 -3.74 6.81 18.33
N SER A 398 -2.81 6.89 17.38
CA SER A 398 -3.05 7.10 15.95
C SER A 398 -2.77 5.80 15.19
N ILE A 399 -3.74 5.34 14.40
CA ILE A 399 -3.58 4.18 13.51
C ILE A 399 -2.43 4.42 12.51
N PRO A 400 -2.38 5.57 11.79
CA PRO A 400 -1.24 5.93 10.96
C PRO A 400 0.11 5.88 11.69
N SER A 401 0.19 6.40 12.92
CA SER A 401 1.42 6.36 13.72
C SER A 401 1.83 4.92 14.01
N GLY A 402 0.88 4.06 14.39
CA GLY A 402 1.14 2.62 14.61
C GLY A 402 1.73 1.91 13.39
N TRP A 403 1.24 2.19 12.18
CA TRP A 403 1.81 1.62 10.96
C TRP A 403 3.21 2.18 10.64
N THR A 404 3.44 3.47 10.85
CA THR A 404 4.77 4.07 10.70
C THR A 404 5.76 3.45 11.68
N ARG A 405 5.35 3.24 12.95
CA ARG A 405 6.15 2.52 13.96
C ARG A 405 6.52 1.12 13.49
N TYR A 406 5.54 0.37 13.00
CA TYR A 406 5.79 -0.98 12.46
C TYR A 406 6.83 -0.97 11.35
N VAL A 407 6.78 0.01 10.42
CA VAL A 407 7.81 0.15 9.37
C VAL A 407 9.16 0.51 9.95
N LEU A 408 9.25 1.51 10.84
CA LEU A 408 10.51 1.92 11.48
C LEU A 408 11.16 0.75 12.24
N GLU A 409 10.38 -0.03 12.98
CA GLU A 409 10.83 -1.21 13.72
C GLU A 409 11.33 -2.32 12.79
N LYS A 410 10.61 -2.60 11.70
CA LYS A 410 11.02 -3.63 10.72
C LYS A 410 12.33 -3.30 10.01
N PHE A 411 12.67 -2.02 9.90
CA PHE A 411 13.92 -1.55 9.31
C PHE A 411 14.94 -1.08 10.36
N GLU A 412 14.67 -1.32 11.65
CA GLU A 412 15.56 -1.02 12.79
C GLU A 412 15.96 0.47 12.91
N PHE A 413 15.05 1.39 12.55
CA PHE A 413 15.24 2.82 12.81
C PHE A 413 14.98 3.11 14.29
N PRO A 414 15.92 3.76 15.01
CA PRO A 414 15.64 4.25 16.36
C PRO A 414 14.70 5.44 16.30
N TYR A 415 13.65 5.44 17.12
CA TYR A 415 12.70 6.54 17.19
C TYR A 415 12.14 6.71 18.60
N THR A 416 11.68 7.93 18.88
CA THR A 416 10.93 8.29 20.09
C THR A 416 9.54 8.73 19.67
N VAL A 417 8.50 8.20 20.32
CA VAL A 417 7.14 8.73 20.15
C VAL A 417 7.05 10.05 20.89
N ILE A 418 6.54 11.09 20.23
CA ILE A 418 6.38 12.43 20.79
C ILE A 418 4.92 12.87 20.68
N TYR A 419 4.54 13.78 21.57
CA TYR A 419 3.21 14.36 21.65
C TYR A 419 3.27 15.89 21.53
N ASP A 420 2.11 16.54 21.46
CA ASP A 420 2.03 18.00 21.37
C ASP A 420 2.75 18.72 22.52
N ASP A 421 2.78 18.15 23.71
CA ASP A 421 3.47 18.75 24.86
C ASP A 421 4.99 18.77 24.67
N ASP A 422 5.57 17.75 24.03
CA ASP A 422 6.99 17.73 23.67
C ASP A 422 7.32 18.83 22.65
N LEU A 423 6.40 19.09 21.71
CA LEU A 423 6.53 20.17 20.73
C LEU A 423 6.46 21.55 21.38
N ARG A 424 5.63 21.72 22.42
CA ARG A 424 5.49 22.98 23.16
C ARG A 424 6.68 23.26 24.08
N GLN A 425 7.26 22.23 24.69
CA GLN A 425 8.43 22.38 25.57
C GLN A 425 9.67 22.93 24.83
N GLY A 426 9.76 22.73 23.52
CA GLY A 426 10.85 23.25 22.70
C GLY A 426 12.15 22.45 22.81
N ASP A 427 13.26 23.08 22.40
CA ASP A 427 14.58 22.45 22.19
C ASP A 427 14.52 21.22 21.28
N LEU A 428 13.79 21.33 20.17
CA LEU A 428 13.59 20.23 19.24
C LEU A 428 14.90 19.82 18.56
N GLY A 429 15.77 20.77 18.21
CA GLY A 429 17.07 20.48 17.57
C GLY A 429 18.08 19.81 18.51
N GLY A 430 17.99 20.09 19.81
CA GLY A 430 18.77 19.40 20.84
C GLY A 430 18.38 17.93 21.01
N LYS A 431 17.15 17.56 20.64
CA LYS A 431 16.58 16.20 20.85
C LYS A 431 16.47 15.37 19.58
N PHE A 432 16.15 15.99 18.46
CA PHE A 432 15.79 15.32 17.21
C PHE A 432 16.53 15.92 16.02
N ASP A 433 16.79 15.09 15.03
CA ASP A 433 17.25 15.50 13.70
C ASP A 433 16.08 15.49 12.70
N VAL A 434 15.14 14.56 12.91
CA VAL A 434 14.00 14.33 12.04
C VAL A 434 12.71 14.22 12.86
N LEU A 435 11.66 14.94 12.45
CA LEU A 435 10.30 14.80 12.97
C LEU A 435 9.39 14.22 11.87
N ILE A 436 8.59 13.22 12.23
CA ILE A 436 7.63 12.57 11.32
C ILE A 436 6.22 12.85 11.81
N PHE A 437 5.40 13.40 10.92
CA PHE A 437 3.99 13.65 11.10
C PHE A 437 3.18 12.80 10.11
N VAL A 438 2.07 12.27 10.61
CA VAL A 438 1.19 11.33 9.91
C VAL A 438 -0.23 11.86 9.93
N ASN A 439 -1.15 11.18 9.24
CA ASN A 439 -2.57 11.52 9.33
C ASN A 439 -3.05 11.66 10.78
N ASP A 440 -3.99 12.58 10.97
CA ASP A 440 -4.55 13.02 12.26
C ASP A 440 -3.70 13.99 13.10
N THR A 441 -2.53 14.44 12.61
CA THR A 441 -1.74 15.47 13.30
C THR A 441 -2.51 16.77 13.50
N VAL A 442 -2.57 17.22 14.76
CA VAL A 442 -2.98 18.58 15.12
C VAL A 442 -1.73 19.45 15.20
N ILE A 443 -1.60 20.38 14.26
CA ILE A 443 -0.39 21.19 14.14
C ILE A 443 -0.47 22.37 15.11
N ASN A 444 0.13 22.25 16.29
CA ASN A 444 0.38 23.33 17.26
C ASN A 444 1.60 22.98 18.14
N PRO A 445 2.63 23.86 18.30
CA PRO A 445 2.74 25.25 17.83
C PRO A 445 3.63 25.42 16.58
N ALA A 446 3.11 26.10 15.54
CA ALA A 446 3.78 26.34 14.26
C ALA A 446 5.16 27.04 14.38
N GLY A 447 5.32 27.95 15.36
CA GLY A 447 6.59 28.66 15.59
C GLY A 447 7.75 27.75 15.98
N ALA A 448 7.52 26.76 16.84
CA ALA A 448 8.56 25.81 17.26
C ALA A 448 9.05 24.95 16.09
N LEU A 449 8.12 24.51 15.23
CA LEU A 449 8.44 23.71 14.04
C LEU A 449 9.22 24.54 13.01
N ARG A 450 8.88 25.83 12.84
CA ARG A 450 9.65 26.75 11.97
C ARG A 450 11.06 26.96 12.50
N GLY A 451 11.23 27.15 13.81
CA GLY A 451 12.54 27.28 14.46
C GLY A 451 13.38 26.02 14.31
N PHE A 452 12.79 24.84 14.50
CA PHE A 452 13.44 23.54 14.29
C PHE A 452 14.00 23.40 12.87
N LEU A 453 13.18 23.70 11.86
CA LEU A 453 13.60 23.71 10.46
C LEU A 453 14.75 24.70 10.22
N GLN A 454 14.63 25.94 10.68
CA GLN A 454 15.67 26.97 10.50
C GLN A 454 17.04 26.55 11.07
N GLN A 455 17.04 25.80 12.16
CA GLN A 455 18.25 25.32 12.85
C GLN A 455 18.88 24.08 12.21
N GLY A 456 18.27 23.49 11.17
CA GLY A 456 18.81 22.30 10.49
C GLY A 456 17.95 21.04 10.64
N GLY A 457 16.88 21.10 11.44
CA GLY A 457 15.96 19.99 11.60
C GLY A 457 15.21 19.65 10.32
N THR A 458 14.77 18.40 10.21
CA THR A 458 13.98 17.93 9.06
C THR A 458 12.58 17.50 9.50
N ILE A 459 11.56 17.90 8.73
CA ILE A 459 10.17 17.49 8.96
C ILE A 459 9.67 16.67 7.77
N LEU A 460 9.09 15.49 8.04
CA LEU A 460 8.40 14.64 7.07
C LEU A 460 6.91 14.68 7.41
N ALA A 461 6.08 15.18 6.50
CA ALA A 461 4.63 15.21 6.68
C ALA A 461 3.96 14.34 5.62
N ILE A 462 3.18 13.36 6.05
CA ILE A 462 2.51 12.36 5.20
C ILE A 462 1.00 12.58 5.21
N GLY A 463 0.39 12.48 4.04
CA GLY A 463 -1.06 12.57 3.87
C GLY A 463 -1.59 13.94 4.24
N ARG A 464 -2.66 13.98 5.01
CA ARG A 464 -3.30 15.22 5.49
C ARG A 464 -2.39 16.08 6.37
N SER A 465 -1.37 15.51 7.01
CA SER A 465 -0.44 16.30 7.83
C SER A 465 0.38 17.31 7.02
N THR A 466 0.38 17.21 5.69
CA THR A 466 1.05 18.18 4.81
C THR A 466 0.44 19.59 4.88
N GLU A 467 -0.73 19.75 5.50
CA GLU A 467 -1.27 21.07 5.90
C GLU A 467 -0.25 21.90 6.73
N ILE A 468 0.78 21.26 7.30
CA ILE A 468 1.91 21.96 7.94
C ILE A 468 2.62 22.92 6.99
N GLY A 469 2.70 22.61 5.69
CA GLY A 469 3.31 23.49 4.71
C GLY A 469 2.62 24.85 4.67
N SER A 470 1.29 24.86 4.54
CA SER A 470 0.51 26.10 4.52
C SER A 470 0.45 26.79 5.90
N ARG A 471 0.40 26.04 7.00
CA ARG A 471 0.42 26.63 8.36
C ARG A 471 1.75 27.28 8.72
N LEU A 472 2.83 26.84 8.10
CA LEU A 472 4.15 27.48 8.20
C LEU A 472 4.33 28.61 7.16
N GLU A 473 3.26 28.98 6.44
CA GLU A 473 3.22 30.06 5.46
C GLU A 473 4.12 29.83 4.23
N PHE A 474 4.41 28.57 3.90
CA PHE A 474 5.07 28.25 2.64
C PHE A 474 4.08 28.41 1.46
N PRO A 475 4.56 28.80 0.26
CA PRO A 475 3.72 29.10 -0.90
C PRO A 475 3.20 27.83 -1.61
N ILE A 476 2.59 26.93 -0.84
CA ILE A 476 2.05 25.65 -1.26
C ILE A 476 0.57 25.65 -0.94
N ILE A 477 -0.25 25.42 -1.95
CA ILE A 477 -1.69 25.28 -1.80
C ILE A 477 -2.13 23.86 -2.16
N ASN A 478 -3.14 23.36 -1.47
CA ASN A 478 -3.81 22.14 -1.87
C ASN A 478 -4.68 22.43 -3.09
N ALA A 479 -4.31 21.87 -4.24
CA ALA A 479 -4.96 22.04 -5.53
C ALA A 479 -6.42 21.57 -5.56
N LEU A 480 -6.82 20.77 -4.57
CA LEU A 480 -8.13 20.12 -4.47
C LEU A 480 -9.03 20.77 -3.41
N ALA A 481 -8.55 21.78 -2.67
CA ALA A 481 -9.23 22.31 -1.49
C ALA A 481 -10.59 22.97 -1.78
N GLU A 482 -10.76 23.56 -2.97
CA GLU A 482 -11.99 24.26 -3.37
C GLU A 482 -13.02 23.34 -4.07
N LEU A 483 -12.69 22.06 -4.26
CA LEU A 483 -13.57 21.12 -4.95
C LEU A 483 -14.56 20.48 -3.97
N SER A 484 -15.82 20.39 -4.37
CA SER A 484 -16.82 19.65 -3.61
C SER A 484 -16.59 18.13 -3.73
N ARG A 485 -17.12 17.34 -2.79
CA ARG A 485 -17.08 15.87 -2.89
C ARG A 485 -17.79 15.32 -4.13
N SER A 486 -18.73 16.07 -4.71
CA SER A 486 -19.38 15.73 -5.98
C SER A 486 -18.52 16.03 -7.21
N ASP A 487 -17.54 16.94 -7.10
CA ASP A 487 -16.62 17.26 -8.20
C ASP A 487 -15.38 16.35 -8.18
N PHE A 488 -14.86 16.05 -6.99
CA PHE A 488 -13.68 15.24 -6.78
C PHE A 488 -13.85 14.33 -5.57
N TYR A 489 -13.71 13.03 -5.80
CA TYR A 489 -13.57 12.06 -4.73
C TYR A 489 -12.70 10.90 -5.23
N VAL A 490 -11.64 10.62 -4.49
CA VAL A 490 -10.75 9.49 -4.78
C VAL A 490 -10.45 8.84 -3.43
N PRO A 491 -11.24 7.80 -3.04
CA PRO A 491 -10.92 7.01 -1.86
C PRO A 491 -9.67 6.19 -2.15
N GLY A 492 -9.15 5.50 -1.12
CA GLY A 492 -8.02 4.57 -1.22
C GLY A 492 -7.93 3.88 -2.59
N SER A 493 -7.01 4.34 -3.43
CA SER A 493 -6.80 3.91 -4.82
C SER A 493 -5.34 4.07 -5.19
N ILE A 494 -4.92 3.41 -6.26
CA ILE A 494 -3.54 3.47 -6.73
C ILE A 494 -3.49 4.38 -7.95
N LEU A 495 -2.72 5.46 -7.83
CA LEU A 495 -2.49 6.44 -8.88
C LEU A 495 -1.03 6.39 -9.33
N GLN A 496 -0.78 6.54 -10.63
CA GLN A 496 0.59 6.61 -11.14
C GLN A 496 1.08 8.05 -11.22
N ALA A 497 2.30 8.30 -10.76
CA ALA A 497 2.97 9.59 -10.84
C ALA A 497 4.36 9.46 -11.46
N SER A 498 4.84 10.56 -12.03
CA SER A 498 6.23 10.74 -12.46
C SER A 498 7.11 11.18 -11.30
N ILE A 499 8.36 10.73 -11.29
CA ILE A 499 9.33 10.89 -10.19
C ILE A 499 10.63 11.50 -10.72
N ASP A 500 11.14 12.55 -10.07
CA ASP A 500 12.52 13.03 -10.29
C ASP A 500 13.50 12.21 -9.44
N ASN A 501 13.86 11.02 -9.93
CA ASN A 501 14.76 10.10 -9.25
C ASN A 501 16.23 10.56 -9.16
N ARG A 502 16.54 11.78 -9.64
CA ARG A 502 17.82 12.46 -9.42
C ARG A 502 17.81 13.29 -8.14
N ASN A 503 16.64 13.60 -7.60
CA ASN A 503 16.52 14.23 -6.29
C ASN A 503 16.88 13.19 -5.20
N PRO A 504 17.71 13.54 -4.19
CA PRO A 504 18.07 12.61 -3.12
C PRO A 504 16.89 12.02 -2.35
N LEU A 505 15.76 12.74 -2.28
CA LEU A 505 14.52 12.23 -1.67
C LEU A 505 13.92 11.05 -2.45
N ALA A 506 14.29 10.87 -3.72
CA ALA A 506 13.79 9.83 -4.62
C ALA A 506 14.90 8.93 -5.19
N TYR A 507 16.11 8.92 -4.61
CA TYR A 507 17.14 7.96 -5.01
C TYR A 507 16.62 6.52 -4.90
N GLY A 508 16.99 5.70 -5.90
CA GLY A 508 16.53 4.31 -6.02
C GLY A 508 15.07 4.12 -6.42
N MET A 509 14.32 5.20 -6.64
CA MET A 509 12.96 5.12 -7.19
C MET A 509 12.99 5.01 -8.73
N PRO A 510 12.01 4.32 -9.35
CA PRO A 510 11.80 4.39 -10.79
C PRO A 510 11.36 5.80 -11.23
N ASP A 511 11.40 6.06 -12.54
CA ASP A 511 10.91 7.31 -13.15
C ASP A 511 9.38 7.48 -13.05
N ARG A 512 8.64 6.37 -12.90
CA ARG A 512 7.21 6.36 -12.54
C ARG A 512 6.95 5.40 -11.39
N ALA A 513 6.16 5.83 -10.42
CA ALA A 513 5.76 5.01 -9.29
C ALA A 513 4.24 5.00 -9.09
N ASP A 514 3.76 3.89 -8.54
CA ASP A 514 2.37 3.72 -8.13
C ASP A 514 2.23 4.20 -6.67
N LEU A 515 1.39 5.21 -6.46
CA LEU A 515 1.17 5.90 -5.19
C LEU A 515 -0.21 5.56 -4.64
N PHE A 516 -0.28 5.22 -3.35
CA PHE A 516 -1.57 5.06 -2.68
C PHE A 516 -2.16 6.43 -2.35
N PHE A 517 -3.34 6.71 -2.88
CA PHE A 517 -4.06 7.97 -2.73
C PHE A 517 -5.36 7.71 -1.97
N ASP A 518 -5.56 8.40 -0.84
CA ASP A 518 -6.79 8.30 -0.05
C ASP A 518 -7.27 9.68 0.34
N ASN A 519 -8.01 10.32 -0.58
CA ASN A 519 -8.43 11.72 -0.47
C ASN A 519 -7.24 12.64 -0.11
N SER A 520 -6.07 12.27 -0.63
CA SER A 520 -4.77 12.84 -0.31
C SER A 520 -4.64 14.26 -0.86
N PRO A 521 -3.89 15.15 -0.19
CA PRO A 521 -3.55 16.45 -0.76
C PRO A 521 -2.73 16.32 -2.06
N ALA A 522 -2.92 17.26 -2.97
CA ALA A 522 -2.08 17.45 -4.14
C ALA A 522 -1.71 18.93 -4.25
N PHE A 523 -0.50 19.25 -4.72
CA PHE A 523 0.08 20.57 -4.52
C PHE A 523 0.11 21.38 -5.80
N ARG A 524 -0.28 22.65 -5.71
CA ARG A 524 0.15 23.69 -6.65
C ARG A 524 1.17 24.57 -5.96
N ILE A 525 2.29 24.81 -6.64
CA ILE A 525 3.33 25.73 -6.18
C ILE A 525 3.09 27.08 -6.85
N ASN A 526 2.97 28.14 -6.06
CA ASN A 526 2.91 29.48 -6.61
C ASN A 526 4.28 29.82 -7.21
N SER A 527 4.31 30.21 -8.49
CA SER A 527 5.49 30.35 -9.36
C SER A 527 6.60 31.31 -8.87
N ALA A 528 6.39 31.99 -7.74
CA ALA A 528 7.34 32.93 -7.15
C ALA A 528 8.48 32.27 -6.35
N SER A 529 8.38 30.99 -5.98
CA SER A 529 9.40 30.36 -5.13
C SER A 529 10.33 29.44 -5.93
N LYS A 530 11.58 29.89 -6.12
CA LYS A 530 12.60 29.19 -6.92
C LYS A 530 13.26 28.02 -6.19
N ASP A 531 13.10 27.93 -4.88
CA ASP A 531 13.84 26.96 -4.05
C ASP A 531 13.05 25.68 -3.76
N LEU A 532 11.72 25.69 -3.93
CA LEU A 532 10.91 24.49 -3.79
C LEU A 532 11.12 23.54 -4.96
N ARG A 533 11.15 22.24 -4.66
CA ARG A 533 11.34 21.20 -5.66
C ARG A 533 10.17 20.23 -5.65
N VAL A 534 9.53 20.04 -6.79
CA VAL A 534 8.55 18.97 -6.99
C VAL A 534 9.31 17.68 -7.27
N VAL A 535 9.23 16.72 -6.35
CA VAL A 535 9.94 15.44 -6.45
C VAL A 535 9.10 14.38 -7.15
N ALA A 536 7.78 14.47 -7.01
CA ALA A 536 6.82 13.62 -7.72
C ALA A 536 5.61 14.44 -8.16
N TRP A 537 5.03 14.14 -9.31
CA TRP A 537 3.86 14.84 -9.85
C TRP A 537 2.97 13.94 -10.70
N TYR A 538 1.69 14.29 -10.77
CA TYR A 538 0.76 13.67 -11.72
C TYR A 538 0.85 14.41 -13.06
N ASP A 539 1.14 13.68 -14.13
CA ASP A 539 1.39 14.22 -15.48
C ASP A 539 0.34 13.76 -16.51
N SER A 540 -0.81 13.30 -16.01
CA SER A 540 -1.92 12.82 -16.81
C SER A 540 -3.24 13.25 -16.18
N ALA A 541 -4.24 13.54 -17.03
CA ALA A 541 -5.62 13.74 -16.61
C ALA A 541 -6.32 12.42 -16.19
N THR A 542 -5.66 11.28 -16.37
CA THR A 542 -6.16 9.95 -15.99
C THR A 542 -5.11 9.14 -15.21
N PRO A 543 -4.68 9.60 -14.02
CA PRO A 543 -3.61 8.95 -13.27
C PRO A 543 -4.02 7.61 -12.64
N LEU A 544 -5.30 7.24 -12.65
CA LEU A 544 -5.79 6.00 -12.02
C LEU A 544 -5.16 4.75 -12.64
N ARG A 545 -4.37 4.03 -11.83
CA ARG A 545 -3.80 2.73 -12.15
C ARG A 545 -4.73 1.59 -11.74
N SER A 546 -5.30 1.67 -10.53
CA SER A 546 -6.16 0.64 -9.95
C SER A 546 -7.13 1.25 -8.93
N GLY A 547 -8.41 0.91 -9.02
CA GLY A 547 -9.46 1.31 -8.09
C GLY A 547 -10.51 2.22 -8.71
N TRP A 548 -10.78 3.35 -8.05
CA TRP A 548 -11.81 4.31 -8.46
C TRP A 548 -11.33 5.74 -8.28
N ALA A 549 -11.54 6.60 -9.28
CA ALA A 549 -11.15 8.00 -9.15
C ALA A 549 -12.09 8.94 -9.92
N TRP A 550 -13.00 9.58 -9.18
CA TRP A 550 -13.91 10.58 -9.71
C TRP A 550 -13.27 11.97 -9.68
N GLY A 551 -13.36 12.70 -10.79
CA GLY A 551 -12.72 14.01 -10.92
C GLY A 551 -11.19 13.95 -11.09
N GLN A 552 -10.58 12.79 -11.32
CA GLN A 552 -9.11 12.61 -11.36
C GLN A 552 -8.35 13.57 -12.29
N LYS A 553 -9.02 14.14 -13.30
CA LYS A 553 -8.49 15.21 -14.17
C LYS A 553 -7.96 16.44 -13.40
N TYR A 554 -8.49 16.73 -12.21
CA TYR A 554 -8.03 17.85 -11.38
C TYR A 554 -6.63 17.64 -10.79
N LEU A 555 -6.10 16.41 -10.83
CA LEU A 555 -4.73 16.09 -10.42
C LEU A 555 -3.71 16.42 -11.50
N ASP A 556 -4.11 16.62 -12.76
CA ASP A 556 -3.17 16.87 -13.85
C ASP A 556 -2.27 18.07 -13.53
N LYS A 557 -0.95 17.87 -13.68
CA LYS A 557 0.11 18.85 -13.40
C LYS A 557 0.19 19.32 -11.95
N THR A 558 -0.33 18.55 -11.00
CA THR A 558 -0.16 18.82 -9.57
C THR A 558 1.01 18.02 -8.99
N GLY A 559 1.69 18.60 -8.00
CA GLY A 559 2.74 17.91 -7.24
C GLY A 559 2.15 16.89 -6.27
N ALA A 560 2.74 15.71 -6.19
CA ALA A 560 2.43 14.66 -5.21
C ALA A 560 3.42 14.68 -4.03
N VAL A 561 4.70 14.97 -4.30
CA VAL A 561 5.75 15.08 -3.27
C VAL A 561 6.55 16.35 -3.52
N VAL A 562 6.77 17.14 -2.45
CA VAL A 562 7.47 18.43 -2.51
C VAL A 562 8.56 18.51 -1.45
N GLU A 563 9.74 18.97 -1.85
CA GLU A 563 10.83 19.37 -0.96
C GLU A 563 10.84 20.90 -0.83
N VAL A 564 10.89 21.38 0.41
CA VAL A 564 10.98 22.80 0.78
C VAL A 564 12.24 23.01 1.61
N PRO A 565 13.29 23.64 1.06
CA PRO A 565 14.44 24.07 1.84
C PRO A 565 14.03 25.19 2.81
N VAL A 566 14.42 25.10 4.09
CA VAL A 566 14.05 26.08 5.12
C VAL A 566 15.25 26.38 6.01
N GLY A 567 15.91 27.51 5.78
CA GLY A 567 17.16 27.82 6.48
C GLY A 567 18.21 26.73 6.22
N LYS A 568 18.65 26.04 7.28
CA LYS A 568 19.56 24.87 7.16
C LYS A 568 18.82 23.54 7.05
N GLY A 569 17.53 23.51 7.35
CA GLY A 569 16.71 22.31 7.41
C GLY A 569 15.87 22.09 6.16
N LYS A 570 15.02 21.07 6.22
CA LYS A 570 14.20 20.62 5.08
C LYS A 570 12.80 20.22 5.56
N LEU A 571 11.80 20.63 4.81
CA LEU A 571 10.42 20.16 4.96
C LEU A 571 10.05 19.31 3.74
N PHE A 572 9.69 18.05 3.97
CA PHE A 572 9.21 17.12 2.95
C PHE A 572 7.72 16.91 3.13
N LEU A 573 6.96 17.19 2.07
CA LEU A 573 5.51 17.03 2.03
C LEU A 573 5.16 15.89 1.09
N PHE A 574 4.59 14.81 1.63
CA PHE A 574 4.09 13.67 0.88
C PHE A 574 2.56 13.71 0.89
N GLY A 575 1.97 14.22 -0.18
CA GLY A 575 0.53 14.16 -0.39
C GLY A 575 -0.04 12.74 -0.30
N PRO A 576 0.48 11.75 -1.06
CA PRO A 576 0.00 10.37 -1.00
C PRO A 576 0.35 9.69 0.34
N GLU A 577 -0.37 8.61 0.65
CA GLU A 577 -0.14 7.79 1.83
C GLU A 577 1.03 6.81 1.60
N ILE A 578 2.27 7.31 1.68
CA ILE A 578 3.48 6.54 1.35
C ILE A 578 3.75 5.32 2.26
N LEU A 579 2.99 5.18 3.36
CA LEU A 579 3.10 4.09 4.35
C LEU A 579 1.75 3.43 4.67
N PHE A 580 0.73 3.63 3.82
CA PHE A 580 -0.64 3.18 4.11
C PHE A 580 -0.68 1.72 4.59
N ARG A 581 -1.00 1.50 5.86
CA ARG A 581 -1.08 0.16 6.48
C ARG A 581 0.14 -0.74 6.25
N SER A 582 1.32 -0.15 6.06
CA SER A 582 2.57 -0.87 5.70
C SER A 582 2.50 -1.72 4.41
N GLN A 583 1.65 -1.33 3.44
CA GLN A 583 1.54 -2.04 2.16
C GLN A 583 2.37 -1.44 1.03
N PRO A 584 2.48 -0.10 0.89
CA PRO A 584 3.21 0.55 -0.20
C PRO A 584 4.74 0.44 -0.11
N HIS A 585 5.30 -0.78 -0.18
CA HIS A 585 6.74 -0.97 -0.19
C HIS A 585 7.42 -0.22 -1.35
N GLY A 586 6.71 0.00 -2.46
CA GLY A 586 7.19 0.79 -3.58
C GLY A 586 7.48 2.25 -3.24
N THR A 587 6.87 2.80 -2.18
CA THR A 587 7.05 4.19 -1.74
C THR A 587 7.81 4.35 -0.43
N TYR A 588 8.21 3.26 0.23
CA TYR A 588 8.98 3.32 1.48
C TYR A 588 10.28 4.12 1.37
N LYS A 589 10.90 4.13 0.19
CA LYS A 589 12.11 4.92 -0.06
C LYS A 589 11.89 6.40 0.19
N PHE A 590 10.69 6.95 -0.04
CA PHE A 590 10.42 8.35 0.34
C PHE A 590 10.61 8.61 1.83
N LEU A 591 10.16 7.70 2.69
CA LEU A 591 10.37 7.78 4.13
C LEU A 591 11.85 7.65 4.47
N PHE A 592 12.50 6.59 4.00
CA PHE A 592 13.89 6.29 4.36
C PHE A 592 14.86 7.34 3.83
N ASN A 593 14.63 7.80 2.59
CA ASN A 593 15.36 8.90 2.00
C ASN A 593 15.13 10.18 2.79
N GLY A 594 13.88 10.51 3.11
CA GLY A 594 13.56 11.70 3.90
C GLY A 594 14.26 11.71 5.27
N ILE A 595 14.36 10.56 5.94
CA ILE A 595 15.07 10.42 7.22
C ILE A 595 16.57 10.70 7.03
N TYR A 596 17.25 9.96 6.17
CA TYR A 596 18.71 10.04 6.06
C TYR A 596 19.18 11.28 5.30
N TYR A 597 18.58 11.63 4.15
CA TYR A 597 18.89 12.87 3.42
C TYR A 597 18.59 14.12 4.25
N GLY A 598 17.56 14.05 5.09
CA GLY A 598 17.21 15.09 6.04
C GLY A 598 18.38 15.49 6.94
N SER A 599 19.05 14.49 7.52
CA SER A 599 20.12 14.66 8.51
C SER A 599 21.54 14.43 7.98
N ALA A 600 21.71 14.12 6.69
CA ALA A 600 23.03 13.80 6.14
C ALA A 600 23.94 15.03 6.01
N GLU A 601 25.23 14.79 6.17
CA GLU A 601 26.28 15.79 5.98
C GLU A 601 26.82 15.72 4.56
N ALA A 602 26.85 16.86 3.85
CA ALA A 602 27.48 16.93 2.54
C ALA A 602 29.00 16.94 2.71
N VAL A 603 29.68 15.98 2.08
CA VAL A 603 31.13 15.80 2.14
C VAL A 603 31.73 15.61 0.75
N VAL A 604 33.04 15.77 0.63
CA VAL A 604 33.79 15.43 -0.58
C VAL A 604 34.68 14.23 -0.28
N LEU A 605 34.47 13.14 -1.02
CA LEU A 605 35.33 11.97 -0.95
C LEU A 605 36.61 12.23 -1.75
N ASN A 606 37.76 11.99 -1.11
CA ASN A 606 39.10 12.04 -1.71
C ASN A 606 39.58 10.65 -2.08
#